data_AF-A0A4Y9T3C7-F1
#
_entry.id   AF-A0A4Y9T3C7-F1
#
_cell.length_a   1.000
_cell.length_b   1.000
_cell.length_c   1.000
_cell.angle_alpha   90.00
_cell.angle_beta   90.00
_cell.angle_gamma   90.00
#
_symmetry.space_group_name_H-M   'P 1'
#
loop_
_entity.id
_entity.type
_entity.pdbx_description
1 polymer ?
#
loop_
_entity_poly.entity_id
_entity_poly.type
_entity_poly.pdbx_seq_one_letter_code
_entity_poly.pdbx_strand_id
1 'polypeptide(L)'
;MKDTDRFLHIVCPRQMRWNPLFLAGCTIFVLSVALRRNPGLLLSFSSVVMAVFLLIALTIIYRNVVFRDELVLVKEGATEWPKSSFSLRCEDIIAVRERPASASMLGPFSAEAKKEFLGFGEGNLLIETRFGTYPFGVGLTPAGVVATIQKIEAFRHS
;
A
#
# COMPACT_ATOMS: atom_id res chain seq x y z
N MET A 1 4.57 -0.71 -34.06
CA MET A 1 4.72 -1.03 -32.63
C MET A 1 3.47 -0.56 -31.93
N LYS A 2 2.79 -1.44 -31.19
CA LYS A 2 1.56 -1.05 -30.48
C LYS A 2 1.96 -0.14 -29.32
N ASP A 3 1.16 0.89 -29.01
CA ASP A 3 1.40 1.74 -27.83
C ASP A 3 1.52 0.94 -26.51
N THR A 4 1.00 -0.29 -26.48
CA THR A 4 1.16 -1.24 -25.37
C THR A 4 2.61 -1.67 -25.11
N ASP A 5 3.53 -1.50 -26.07
CA ASP A 5 4.96 -1.82 -25.89
C ASP A 5 5.75 -0.69 -25.21
N ARG A 6 5.13 0.50 -25.05
CA ARG A 6 5.77 1.69 -24.46
C ARG A 6 5.47 1.86 -22.98
N PHE A 7 4.46 1.16 -22.46
CA PHE A 7 4.02 1.27 -21.08
C PHE A 7 3.89 -0.10 -20.43
N LEU A 8 4.53 -0.29 -19.27
CA LEU A 8 4.29 -1.44 -18.41
C LEU A 8 3.47 -0.99 -17.20
N HIS A 9 2.21 -1.40 -17.15
CA HIS A 9 1.34 -1.14 -16.01
C HIS A 9 1.31 -2.35 -15.07
N ILE A 10 1.78 -2.16 -13.85
CA ILE A 10 1.81 -3.16 -12.80
C ILE A 10 0.85 -2.73 -11.69
N VAL A 11 -0.21 -3.52 -11.50
CA VAL A 11 -1.19 -3.34 -10.44
C VAL A 11 -1.00 -4.43 -9.40
N CYS A 12 -0.70 -4.05 -8.16
CA CYS A 12 -0.58 -4.99 -7.07
C CYS A 12 -1.96 -5.49 -6.60
N PRO A 13 -2.04 -6.77 -6.17
CA PRO A 13 -3.26 -7.29 -5.56
C PRO A 13 -3.53 -6.59 -4.23
N ARG A 14 -4.80 -6.58 -3.82
CA ARG A 14 -5.20 -6.02 -2.52
C ARG A 14 -4.65 -6.87 -1.39
N GLN A 15 -4.16 -6.23 -0.33
CA GLN A 15 -3.61 -6.93 0.84
C GLN A 15 -4.64 -7.70 1.65
N MET A 16 -5.95 -7.36 1.55
CA MET A 16 -7.09 -8.02 2.23
C MET A 16 -6.71 -8.74 3.53
N ARG A 17 -6.15 -8.00 4.50
CA ARG A 17 -5.80 -8.57 5.80
C ARG A 17 -7.06 -8.62 6.67
N TRP A 18 -7.50 -9.82 7.03
CA TRP A 18 -8.71 -10.02 7.83
C TRP A 18 -8.60 -9.45 9.25
N ASN A 19 -7.43 -9.58 9.88
CA ASN A 19 -7.20 -9.13 11.26
C ASN A 19 -7.48 -7.64 11.48
N PRO A 20 -6.91 -6.69 10.70
CA PRO A 20 -7.20 -5.27 10.87
C PRO A 20 -8.66 -4.92 10.54
N LEU A 21 -9.29 -5.63 9.60
CA LEU A 21 -10.71 -5.43 9.28
C LEU A 21 -11.61 -5.84 10.44
N PHE A 22 -11.31 -6.99 11.08
CA PHE A 22 -12.04 -7.44 12.25
C PHE A 22 -11.89 -6.46 13.42
N LEU A 23 -10.67 -6.00 13.70
CA LEU A 23 -10.41 -5.00 14.74
C LEU A 23 -11.16 -3.70 14.49
N ALA A 24 -11.09 -3.16 13.26
CA ALA A 24 -11.82 -1.95 12.88
C ALA A 24 -13.34 -2.13 13.03
N GLY A 25 -13.88 -3.29 12.63
CA GLY A 25 -15.28 -3.64 12.81
C GLY A 25 -15.71 -3.67 14.28
N CYS A 26 -14.93 -4.31 15.15
CA CYS A 26 -15.17 -4.32 16.59
C CYS A 26 -15.15 -2.91 17.18
N THR A 27 -14.20 -2.06 16.78
CA THR A 27 -14.13 -0.66 17.23
C THR A 27 -15.38 0.12 16.83
N ILE A 28 -15.83 0.00 15.59
CA ILE A 28 -17.07 0.66 15.11
C ILE A 28 -18.29 0.17 15.89
N PHE A 29 -18.37 -1.14 16.16
CA PHE A 29 -19.47 -1.70 16.93
C PHE A 29 -19.51 -1.16 18.36
N VAL A 30 -18.37 -1.16 19.06
CA VAL A 30 -18.27 -0.63 20.44
C VAL A 30 -18.59 0.87 20.47
N LEU A 31 -18.06 1.64 19.51
CA LEU A 31 -18.37 3.07 19.38
C LEU A 31 -19.89 3.29 19.17
N SER A 32 -20.52 2.50 18.31
CA SER A 32 -21.97 2.60 18.03
C SER A 32 -22.81 2.30 19.27
N VAL A 33 -22.44 1.28 20.05
CA VAL A 33 -23.12 0.94 21.32
C VAL A 33 -22.93 2.05 22.36
N ALA A 34 -21.71 2.61 22.46
CA ALA A 34 -21.40 3.69 23.40
C ALA A 34 -22.19 4.98 23.08
N LEU A 35 -22.26 5.37 21.81
CA LEU A 35 -23.08 6.49 21.32
C LEU A 35 -24.56 6.27 21.61
N ARG A 36 -25.07 5.06 21.35
CA ARG A 36 -26.49 4.73 21.60
C ARG A 36 -26.85 4.80 23.08
N ARG A 37 -25.95 4.36 23.97
CA ARG A 37 -26.19 4.38 25.42
C ARG A 37 -26.04 5.77 26.04
N ASN A 38 -25.22 6.64 25.45
CA ASN A 38 -24.93 7.97 25.99
C ASN A 38 -24.99 9.03 24.88
N PRO A 39 -26.18 9.45 24.43
CA PRO A 39 -26.31 10.44 23.36
C PRO A 39 -25.68 11.80 23.71
N GLY A 40 -25.57 12.13 25.01
CA GLY A 40 -24.90 13.35 25.50
C GLY A 40 -23.38 13.38 25.31
N LEU A 41 -22.75 12.28 24.89
CA LEU A 41 -21.31 12.25 24.62
C LEU A 41 -20.91 13.17 23.45
N LEU A 42 -21.84 13.45 22.53
CA LEU A 42 -21.60 14.21 21.28
C LEU A 42 -21.12 15.66 21.49
N LEU A 43 -21.37 16.23 22.67
CA LEU A 43 -20.96 17.60 23.02
C LEU A 43 -19.72 17.66 23.93
N SER A 44 -19.18 16.51 24.33
CA SER A 44 -18.05 16.40 25.26
C SER A 44 -16.73 16.14 24.54
N PHE A 45 -15.59 16.36 25.21
CA PHE A 45 -14.24 15.96 24.73
C PHE A 45 -14.18 14.49 24.24
N SER A 46 -15.00 13.62 24.83
CA SER A 46 -15.15 12.22 24.42
C SER A 46 -15.64 12.03 22.98
N SER A 47 -16.46 12.95 22.44
CA SER A 47 -16.89 12.91 21.02
C SER A 47 -15.73 13.06 20.04
N VAL A 48 -14.78 13.94 20.34
CA VAL A 48 -13.60 14.18 19.49
C VAL A 48 -12.74 12.93 19.48
N VAL A 49 -12.54 12.30 20.64
CA VAL A 49 -11.81 11.04 20.76
C VAL A 49 -12.49 9.93 19.95
N MET A 50 -13.82 9.79 20.06
CA MET A 50 -14.58 8.82 19.28
C MET A 50 -14.48 9.07 17.77
N ALA A 51 -14.55 10.33 17.34
CA ALA A 51 -14.40 10.70 15.93
C ALA A 51 -13.01 10.34 15.40
N VAL A 52 -11.96 10.58 16.17
CA VAL A 52 -10.58 10.18 15.82
C VAL A 52 -10.46 8.66 15.68
N PHE A 53 -11.00 7.88 16.63
CA PHE A 53 -10.99 6.42 16.52
C PHE A 53 -11.77 5.90 15.31
N LEU A 54 -12.91 6.52 14.99
CA LEU A 54 -13.69 6.18 13.80
C LEU A 54 -12.91 6.48 12.52
N LEU A 55 -12.24 7.64 12.44
CA LEU A 55 -11.39 8.00 11.31
C LEU A 55 -10.22 7.01 11.14
N ILE A 56 -9.59 6.59 12.23
CA ILE A 56 -8.52 5.59 12.20
C ILE A 56 -9.07 4.25 11.67
N ALA A 57 -10.20 3.79 12.19
CA ALA A 57 -10.84 2.53 11.74
C ALA A 57 -11.22 2.59 10.25
N LEU A 58 -11.81 3.69 9.79
CA LEU A 58 -12.13 3.91 8.37
C LEU A 58 -10.88 3.95 7.50
N THR A 59 -9.80 4.60 7.96
CA THR A 59 -8.51 4.63 7.25
C THR A 59 -7.93 3.23 7.09
N ILE A 60 -7.99 2.40 8.15
CA ILE A 60 -7.56 1.00 8.10
C ILE A 60 -8.38 0.22 7.09
N ILE A 61 -9.71 0.35 7.10
CA ILE A 61 -10.60 -0.32 6.14
C ILE A 61 -10.29 0.12 4.71
N TYR A 62 -10.17 1.42 4.48
CA TYR A 62 -9.84 1.98 3.17
C TYR A 62 -8.50 1.45 2.65
N ARG A 63 -7.47 1.44 3.50
CA ARG A 63 -6.13 0.94 3.15
C ARG A 63 -6.14 -0.56 2.81
N ASN A 64 -6.95 -1.37 3.49
CA ASN A 64 -6.96 -2.82 3.30
C ASN A 64 -7.90 -3.29 2.17
N VAL A 65 -8.97 -2.53 1.89
CA VAL A 65 -10.03 -2.92 0.93
C VAL A 65 -9.94 -2.18 -0.40
N VAL A 66 -9.62 -0.88 -0.37
CA VAL A 66 -9.71 -0.01 -1.55
C VAL A 66 -8.33 0.23 -2.15
N PHE A 67 -7.33 0.54 -1.32
CA PHE A 67 -5.99 0.89 -1.78
C PHE A 67 -5.35 -0.24 -2.59
N ARG A 68 -4.80 0.14 -3.74
CA ARG A 68 -3.97 -0.70 -4.60
C ARG A 68 -2.73 0.07 -4.97
N ASP A 69 -1.61 -0.64 -4.95
CA ASP A 69 -0.34 -0.07 -5.37
C ASP A 69 -0.23 -0.23 -6.89
N GLU A 70 -0.06 0.89 -7.59
CA GLU A 70 -0.04 0.94 -9.05
C GLU A 70 1.25 1.61 -9.50
N LEU A 71 2.03 0.89 -10.30
CA LEU A 71 3.25 1.38 -10.91
C LEU A 71 3.08 1.36 -12.42
N VAL A 72 3.30 2.50 -13.07
CA VAL A 72 3.44 2.54 -14.53
C VAL A 72 4.87 2.87 -14.91
N LEU A 73 5.50 1.97 -15.65
CA LEU A 73 6.80 2.23 -16.26
C LEU A 73 6.63 2.70 -17.69
N VAL A 74 7.38 3.73 -18.04
CA VAL A 74 7.30 4.41 -19.33
C VAL A 74 8.64 4.27 -20.06
N LYS A 75 8.63 3.80 -21.31
CA LYS A 75 9.82 3.76 -22.18
C LYS A 75 10.15 5.14 -22.77
N GLU A 76 11.40 5.29 -23.20
CA GLU A 76 11.89 6.48 -23.89
C GLU A 76 11.04 6.82 -25.12
N GLY A 77 10.70 8.09 -25.30
CA GLY A 77 9.89 8.57 -26.42
C GLY A 77 8.37 8.48 -26.23
N ALA A 78 7.87 8.09 -25.05
CA ALA A 78 6.47 8.26 -24.71
C ALA A 78 6.14 9.73 -24.43
N THR A 79 5.28 10.30 -25.28
CA THR A 79 4.88 11.72 -25.21
C THR A 79 3.85 11.99 -24.10
N GLU A 80 3.11 10.95 -23.68
CA GLU A 80 2.05 11.06 -22.68
C GLU A 80 2.43 10.37 -21.38
N TRP A 81 2.29 11.12 -20.28
CA TRP A 81 2.41 10.55 -18.94
C TRP A 81 1.03 10.02 -18.50
N PRO A 82 0.94 8.73 -18.13
CA PRO A 82 -0.30 8.17 -17.65
C PRO A 82 -0.71 8.85 -16.34
N LYS A 83 -2.01 9.05 -16.13
CA LYS A 83 -2.59 9.58 -14.88
C LYS A 83 -2.59 8.53 -13.76
N SER A 84 -1.55 7.70 -13.66
CA SER A 84 -1.42 6.75 -12.55
C SER A 84 -0.90 7.44 -11.31
N SER A 85 -1.20 6.86 -10.15
CA SER A 85 -0.74 7.32 -8.84
C SER A 85 0.78 7.44 -8.76
N PHE A 86 1.48 6.56 -9.48
CA PHE A 86 2.93 6.52 -9.53
C PHE A 86 3.40 6.09 -10.92
N SER A 87 4.22 6.93 -11.56
CA SER A 87 4.78 6.69 -12.89
C SER A 87 6.29 6.93 -12.86
N LEU A 88 7.06 6.02 -13.46
CA LEU A 88 8.52 6.12 -13.54
C LEU A 88 9.00 5.87 -14.97
N ARG A 89 10.07 6.54 -15.37
CA ARG A 89 10.75 6.21 -16.63
C ARG A 89 11.66 5.01 -16.41
N CYS A 90 11.74 4.12 -17.38
CA CYS A 90 12.61 2.95 -17.31
C CYS A 90 14.10 3.31 -17.16
N GLU A 91 14.55 4.41 -17.75
CA GLU A 91 15.94 4.88 -17.70
C GLU A 91 16.37 5.36 -16.31
N ASP A 92 15.41 5.79 -15.50
CA ASP A 92 15.65 6.27 -14.16
C ASP A 92 15.83 5.12 -13.17
N ILE A 93 15.42 3.90 -13.54
CA ILE A 93 15.56 2.70 -12.71
C ILE A 93 17.00 2.19 -12.78
N ILE A 94 17.66 2.18 -11.64
CA ILE A 94 19.00 1.64 -11.47
C ILE A 94 18.90 0.15 -11.18
N ALA A 95 18.12 -0.22 -10.16
CA ALA A 95 17.90 -1.60 -9.75
C ALA A 95 16.50 -1.80 -9.16
N VAL A 96 16.00 -3.04 -9.23
CA VAL A 96 14.80 -3.46 -8.52
C VAL A 96 15.21 -4.62 -7.63
N ARG A 97 14.97 -4.49 -6.32
CA ARG A 97 15.34 -5.49 -5.34
C ARG A 97 14.13 -5.88 -4.49
N GLU A 98 14.13 -7.11 -4.02
CA GLU A 98 13.25 -7.47 -2.92
C GLU A 98 13.67 -6.70 -1.67
N ARG A 99 12.70 -6.14 -0.95
CA ARG A 99 12.98 -5.49 0.33
C ARG A 99 13.38 -6.59 1.31
N PRO A 100 14.60 -6.55 1.88
CA PRO A 100 15.02 -7.56 2.85
C PRO A 100 14.00 -7.58 4.00
N ALA A 101 13.64 -8.80 4.39
CA ALA A 101 12.44 -9.19 5.11
C ALA A 101 11.73 -8.09 5.91
N SER A 102 10.42 -8.04 5.66
CA SER A 102 9.40 -7.26 6.36
C SER A 102 9.65 -7.17 7.87
N ALA A 103 9.06 -6.15 8.47
CA ALA A 103 9.13 -5.85 9.89
C ALA A 103 8.86 -7.03 10.85
N SER A 104 8.32 -8.15 10.35
CA SER A 104 8.27 -9.45 11.02
C SER A 104 9.63 -9.96 11.55
N MET A 105 10.77 -9.61 10.95
CA MET A 105 12.11 -9.96 11.47
C MET A 105 12.62 -9.03 12.58
N LEU A 106 12.06 -7.82 12.74
CA LEU A 106 12.45 -6.87 13.81
C LEU A 106 11.77 -7.18 15.16
N GLY A 107 11.14 -8.35 15.27
CA GLY A 107 10.39 -8.79 16.44
C GLY A 107 8.96 -8.26 16.47
N PRO A 108 8.04 -8.97 17.15
CA PRO A 108 6.60 -8.71 17.13
C PRO A 108 6.19 -7.34 17.74
N PHE A 109 7.11 -6.66 18.42
CA PHE A 109 6.86 -5.36 19.07
C PHE A 109 7.40 -4.15 18.31
N SER A 110 8.07 -4.36 17.16
CA SER A 110 8.60 -3.23 16.38
C SER A 110 7.47 -2.35 15.83
N ALA A 111 7.74 -1.05 15.71
CA ALA A 111 6.77 -0.09 15.16
C ALA A 111 6.38 -0.48 13.72
N GLU A 112 7.33 -0.98 12.95
CA GLU A 112 7.13 -1.46 11.61
C GLU A 112 6.25 -2.73 11.56
N ALA A 113 6.40 -3.65 12.54
CA ALA A 113 5.57 -4.86 12.60
C ALA A 113 4.11 -4.51 12.89
N LYS A 114 3.89 -3.51 13.75
CA LYS A 114 2.54 -2.98 14.04
C LYS A 114 1.93 -2.30 12.81
N LYS A 115 2.68 -1.47 12.09
CA LYS A 115 2.22 -0.85 10.84
C LYS A 115 1.83 -1.90 9.82
N GLU A 116 2.68 -2.90 9.65
CA GLU A 116 2.42 -3.97 8.70
C GLU A 116 1.19 -4.78 9.11
N PHE A 117 1.06 -5.15 10.38
CA PHE A 117 -0.14 -5.81 10.91
C PHE A 117 -1.43 -5.04 10.62
N LEU A 118 -1.39 -3.71 10.73
CA LEU A 118 -2.52 -2.83 10.45
C LEU A 118 -2.81 -2.63 8.94
N GLY A 119 -1.96 -3.16 8.05
CA GLY A 119 -2.08 -3.00 6.59
C GLY A 119 -1.43 -1.71 6.05
N PHE A 120 -0.61 -1.03 6.86
CA PHE A 120 0.21 0.11 6.45
C PHE A 120 1.62 -0.32 6.02
N GLY A 121 1.77 -1.54 5.52
CA GLY A 121 3.03 -1.98 4.95
C GLY A 121 3.44 -1.09 3.78
N GLU A 122 4.74 -0.82 3.66
CA GLU A 122 5.32 0.00 2.61
C GLU A 122 5.58 -0.77 1.30
N GLY A 123 5.41 -2.09 1.29
CA GLY A 123 5.59 -2.93 0.10
C GLY A 123 6.86 -3.77 0.18
N ASN A 124 6.87 -4.86 -0.61
CA ASN A 124 7.90 -5.91 -0.57
C ASN A 124 9.00 -5.71 -1.63
N LEU A 125 8.88 -4.69 -2.48
CA LEU A 125 9.85 -4.31 -3.50
C LEU A 125 10.46 -2.96 -3.17
N LEU A 126 11.74 -2.81 -3.47
CA LEU A 126 12.44 -1.53 -3.49
C LEU A 126 12.89 -1.25 -4.92
N ILE A 127 12.42 -0.13 -5.47
CA ILE A 127 12.82 0.38 -6.77
C ILE A 127 13.85 1.46 -6.52
N GLU A 128 15.11 1.17 -6.83
CA GLU A 128 16.20 2.13 -6.78
C GLU A 128 16.20 2.93 -8.07
N THR A 129 16.01 4.24 -7.96
CA THR A 129 16.07 5.17 -9.09
C THR A 129 17.18 6.19 -8.90
N ARG A 130 17.48 6.96 -9.95
CA ARG A 130 18.41 8.11 -9.88
C ARG A 130 18.03 9.16 -8.84
N PHE A 131 16.73 9.27 -8.53
CA PHE A 131 16.19 10.28 -7.60
C PHE A 131 16.05 9.77 -6.16
N GLY A 132 16.17 8.45 -5.95
CA GLY A 132 16.01 7.83 -4.65
C GLY A 132 15.42 6.43 -4.71
N THR A 133 15.16 5.87 -3.53
CA THR A 133 14.61 4.52 -3.37
C THR A 133 13.12 4.60 -3.03
N TYR A 134 12.30 3.89 -3.79
CA TYR A 134 10.85 3.88 -3.62
C TYR A 134 10.37 2.48 -3.23
N PRO A 135 9.62 2.33 -2.12
CA PRO A 135 9.02 1.07 -1.77
C PRO A 135 7.73 0.87 -2.58
N PHE A 136 7.54 -0.33 -3.12
CA PHE A 136 6.40 -0.73 -3.96
C PHE A 136 6.01 -2.18 -3.64
N GLY A 137 4.85 -2.63 -4.11
CA GLY A 137 4.49 -4.04 -4.04
C GLY A 137 3.66 -4.38 -2.82
N VAL A 138 2.89 -3.42 -2.30
CA VAL A 138 1.96 -3.65 -1.18
C VAL A 138 0.95 -4.73 -1.58
N GLY A 139 1.11 -5.94 -1.01
CA GLY A 139 0.21 -7.08 -1.21
C GLY A 139 0.71 -8.17 -2.14
N LEU A 140 1.87 -7.97 -2.76
CA LEU A 140 2.53 -9.05 -3.48
C LEU A 140 2.98 -10.16 -2.52
N THR A 141 2.67 -11.40 -2.88
CA THR A 141 3.27 -12.58 -2.26
C THR A 141 4.74 -12.68 -2.65
N PRO A 142 5.59 -13.42 -1.92
CA PRO A 142 7.01 -13.60 -2.28
C PRO A 142 7.20 -14.08 -3.73
N ALA A 143 6.36 -15.01 -4.20
CA ALA A 143 6.38 -15.44 -5.61
C ALA A 143 5.96 -14.31 -6.58
N GLY A 144 4.99 -13.47 -6.18
CA GLY A 144 4.55 -12.31 -6.94
C GLY A 144 5.62 -11.21 -7.04
N VAL A 145 6.44 -11.03 -5.99
CA VAL A 145 7.59 -10.12 -5.97
C VAL A 145 8.59 -10.53 -7.06
N VAL A 146 9.02 -11.80 -7.05
CA VAL A 146 9.97 -12.32 -8.05
C VAL A 146 9.43 -12.19 -9.47
N ALA A 147 8.16 -12.56 -9.69
CA ALA A 147 7.53 -12.43 -11.01
C ALA A 147 7.43 -10.96 -11.47
N THR A 148 7.24 -10.02 -10.53
CA THR A 148 7.18 -8.59 -10.83
C THR A 148 8.56 -8.04 -11.21
N ILE A 149 9.61 -8.45 -10.49
CA ILE A 149 11.00 -8.10 -10.82
C ILE A 149 11.34 -8.57 -12.24
N GLN A 150 11.06 -9.85 -12.54
CA GLN A 150 11.31 -10.42 -13.87
C GLN A 150 10.56 -9.67 -14.98
N LYS A 151 9.31 -9.24 -14.73
CA LYS A 151 8.56 -8.41 -15.68
C LYS A 151 9.19 -7.04 -15.92
N ILE A 152 9.66 -6.37 -14.86
CA ILE A 152 10.31 -5.06 -14.97
C ILE A 152 11.64 -5.20 -15.73
N GLU A 153 12.44 -6.21 -15.41
CA GLU A 153 13.72 -6.48 -16.09
C GLU A 153 13.51 -6.84 -17.56
N ALA A 154 12.55 -7.72 -17.87
CA ALA A 154 12.21 -8.06 -19.25
C ALA A 154 11.76 -6.82 -20.05
N PHE A 155 10.98 -5.93 -19.43
CA PHE A 155 10.54 -4.68 -20.07
C PHE A 155 11.68 -3.67 -20.27
N ARG A 156 12.67 -3.66 -19.37
CA ARG A 156 13.87 -2.82 -19.48
C ARG A 156 14.80 -3.26 -20.60
N HIS A 157 14.91 -4.57 -20.85
CA HIS A 157 15.81 -5.14 -21.85
C HIS A 157 15.17 -5.38 -23.23
N SER A 158 13.85 -5.20 -23.35
CA SER A 158 13.10 -5.26 -24.61
C SER A 158 13.09 -3.92 -25.34
#